data_AF-X1P568-F1
#
_entry.id   AF-X1P568-F1
#
_cell.length_a   1.000
_cell.length_b   1.000
_cell.length_c   1.000
_cell.angle_alpha   90.00
_cell.angle_beta   90.00
_cell.angle_gamma   90.00
#
_symmetry.space_group_name_H-M   'P 1'
#
loop_
_entity.id
_entity.type
_entity.pdbx_description
1 polymer ?
#
loop_
_entity_poly.entity_id
_entity_poly.type
_entity_poly.pdbx_seq_one_letter_code
_entity_poly.pdbx_strand_id
1 'polypeptide(L)'
;KFNLLIKKQRVVVNEVVTYINSYAKYIIVITQLIVLVVFFIKIVLDQTVIDLKETIDQKNQIILAAEEMITHNNQLATKLGDITGIVNANEYQLETLNGVLRNIPKSITLDALNLTEKSLVVTGQTHKPLDLQRLQMRLDKEIEARVEITKLSKEFNLYDFEVTITDEKEN
;
A
#
# COMPACT_ATOMS: atom_id res chain seq x y z
N LYS A 1 -39.60 87.68 -54.32
CA LYS A 1 -39.15 87.53 -52.90
C LYS A 1 -38.21 86.32 -52.83
N PHE A 2 -36.90 86.55 -52.69
CA PHE A 2 -35.92 85.47 -52.66
C PHE A 2 -35.95 84.71 -51.32
N ASN A 3 -36.01 83.39 -51.40
CA ASN A 3 -36.21 82.49 -50.28
C ASN A 3 -34.90 82.22 -49.53
N LEU A 4 -34.43 83.24 -48.79
CA LEU A 4 -33.16 83.21 -48.06
C LEU A 4 -33.21 82.38 -46.77
N LEU A 5 -34.41 82.07 -46.26
CA LEU A 5 -34.59 81.32 -45.00
C LEU A 5 -34.31 79.82 -45.18
N ILE A 6 -34.70 79.22 -46.31
CA ILE A 6 -34.45 77.79 -46.58
C ILE A 6 -32.95 77.50 -46.77
N LYS A 7 -32.20 78.44 -47.37
CA LYS A 7 -30.75 78.28 -47.57
C LYS A 7 -30.00 78.28 -46.23
N LYS A 8 -30.38 79.15 -45.28
CA LYS A 8 -29.78 79.20 -43.94
C LYS A 8 -30.10 77.94 -43.12
N GLN A 9 -31.35 77.46 -43.15
CA GLN A 9 -31.73 76.26 -42.41
C GLN A 9 -31.02 75.00 -42.91
N ARG A 10 -30.83 74.84 -44.23
CA ARG A 10 -30.03 73.73 -44.77
C ARG A 10 -28.56 73.78 -44.37
N VAL A 11 -27.97 74.98 -44.27
CA VAL A 11 -26.57 75.13 -43.81
C VAL A 11 -26.45 74.67 -42.36
N VAL A 12 -27.35 75.10 -41.47
CA VAL A 12 -27.32 74.70 -40.05
C VAL A 12 -27.52 73.19 -39.87
N VAL A 13 -28.47 72.60 -40.59
CA VAL A 13 -28.68 71.13 -40.53
C VAL A 13 -27.46 70.37 -41.06
N ASN A 14 -26.86 70.84 -42.16
CA ASN A 14 -25.67 70.20 -42.72
C ASN A 14 -24.47 70.28 -41.78
N GLU A 15 -24.32 71.39 -41.07
CA GLU A 15 -23.25 71.60 -40.11
C GLU A 15 -23.41 70.69 -38.88
N VAL A 16 -24.63 70.59 -38.33
CA VAL A 16 -24.96 69.66 -37.23
C VAL A 16 -24.75 68.20 -37.62
N VAL A 17 -25.18 67.78 -38.81
CA VAL A 17 -24.96 66.42 -39.32
C VAL A 17 -23.47 66.12 -39.48
N THR A 18 -22.68 67.10 -39.92
CA THR A 18 -21.22 66.95 -40.04
C THR A 18 -20.57 66.76 -38.68
N TYR A 19 -21.01 67.51 -37.66
CA TYR A 19 -20.55 67.32 -36.29
C TYR A 19 -20.93 65.93 -35.75
N ILE A 20 -22.19 65.52 -35.86
CA ILE A 20 -22.66 64.19 -35.40
C ILE A 20 -21.87 63.07 -36.07
N ASN A 21 -21.63 63.15 -37.39
CA ASN A 21 -20.88 62.13 -38.12
C ASN A 21 -19.42 62.04 -37.64
N SER A 22 -18.80 63.16 -37.30
CA SER A 22 -17.45 63.18 -36.72
C SER A 22 -17.43 62.49 -35.34
N TYR A 23 -18.33 62.90 -34.43
CA TYR A 23 -18.41 62.31 -33.09
C TYR A 23 -18.83 60.82 -33.11
N ALA A 24 -19.74 60.43 -33.99
CA ALA A 24 -20.18 59.05 -34.14
C ALA A 24 -19.03 58.12 -34.53
N LYS A 25 -18.13 58.57 -35.43
CA LYS A 25 -16.93 57.82 -35.78
C LYS A 25 -16.01 57.62 -34.59
N TYR A 26 -15.78 58.65 -33.78
CA TYR A 26 -14.95 58.52 -32.57
C TYR A 26 -15.54 57.55 -31.55
N ILE A 27 -16.86 57.60 -31.32
CA ILE A 27 -17.54 56.67 -30.40
C ILE A 27 -17.39 55.24 -30.89
N ILE A 28 -17.61 54.97 -32.18
CA ILE A 28 -17.48 53.64 -32.77
C ILE A 28 -16.05 53.11 -32.64
N VAL A 29 -15.04 53.94 -32.90
CA VAL A 29 -13.63 53.52 -32.77
C VAL A 29 -13.28 53.19 -31.32
N ILE A 30 -13.75 53.99 -30.36
CA ILE A 30 -13.50 53.74 -28.93
C ILE A 30 -14.19 52.44 -28.47
N THR A 31 -15.45 52.22 -28.86
CA THR A 31 -16.16 50.99 -28.48
C THR A 31 -15.52 49.76 -29.12
N GLN A 32 -15.09 49.86 -30.37
CA GLN A 32 -14.33 48.79 -31.04
C GLN A 32 -13.03 48.47 -30.31
N LEU A 33 -12.31 49.48 -29.81
CA LEU A 33 -11.10 49.28 -29.01
C LEU A 33 -11.40 48.56 -27.69
N ILE A 34 -12.46 48.95 -26.99
CA ILE A 34 -12.89 48.29 -25.75
C ILE A 34 -13.26 46.82 -26.00
N VAL A 35 -14.04 46.54 -27.05
CA VAL A 35 -14.42 45.18 -27.43
C VAL A 35 -13.18 44.33 -27.72
N LEU A 36 -12.21 44.88 -28.44
CA LEU A 36 -10.95 44.20 -28.75
C LEU A 36 -10.16 43.88 -27.48
N VAL A 37 -10.09 44.80 -26.50
CA VAL A 37 -9.43 44.54 -25.20
C VAL A 37 -10.14 43.42 -24.43
N VAL A 38 -11.46 43.46 -24.34
CA VAL A 38 -12.26 42.41 -23.68
C VAL A 38 -12.06 41.06 -24.36
N PHE A 39 -11.98 41.06 -25.69
CA PHE A 39 -11.73 39.86 -26.48
C PHE A 39 -10.34 39.27 -26.21
N PHE A 40 -9.30 40.11 -26.12
CA PHE A 40 -7.96 39.64 -25.73
C PHE A 40 -7.94 39.04 -24.33
N ILE A 41 -8.56 39.71 -23.35
CA ILE A 41 -8.64 39.19 -21.98
C ILE A 41 -9.34 37.83 -21.97
N LYS A 42 -10.46 37.70 -22.69
CA LYS A 42 -11.19 36.43 -22.82
C LYS A 42 -10.30 35.33 -23.40
N ILE A 43 -9.57 35.60 -24.49
CA ILE A 43 -8.66 34.63 -25.10
C ILE A 43 -7.57 34.16 -24.12
N VAL A 44 -6.97 35.09 -23.38
CA VAL A 44 -5.91 34.74 -22.41
C VAL A 44 -6.46 33.88 -21.29
N LEU A 45 -7.65 34.20 -20.75
CA LEU A 45 -8.29 33.38 -19.73
C LEU A 45 -8.63 31.98 -20.27
N ASP A 46 -9.20 31.90 -21.47
CA ASP A 46 -9.56 30.62 -22.10
C ASP A 46 -8.31 29.75 -22.32
N GLN A 47 -7.19 30.32 -22.80
CA GLN A 47 -5.92 29.60 -22.95
C GLN A 47 -5.34 29.13 -21.61
N THR A 48 -5.36 29.99 -20.59
CA THR A 48 -4.83 29.64 -19.26
C THR A 48 -5.62 28.49 -18.64
N VAL A 49 -6.94 28.48 -18.82
CA VAL A 49 -7.81 27.39 -18.33
C VAL A 49 -7.53 26.08 -19.06
N ILE A 50 -7.30 26.13 -20.38
CA ILE A 50 -6.97 24.93 -21.18
C ILE A 50 -5.60 24.37 -20.78
N ASP A 51 -4.58 25.20 -20.68
CA ASP A 51 -3.21 24.79 -20.33
C ASP A 51 -3.12 24.23 -18.90
N LEU A 52 -3.85 24.84 -17.96
CA LEU A 52 -3.93 24.35 -16.58
C LEU A 52 -4.63 22.99 -16.49
N LYS A 53 -5.68 22.78 -17.29
CA LYS A 53 -6.39 21.49 -17.35
C LYS A 53 -5.52 20.41 -17.99
N GLU A 54 -4.84 20.73 -19.09
CA GLU A 54 -3.95 19.79 -19.78
C GLU A 54 -2.77 19.34 -18.89
N THR A 55 -2.19 20.26 -18.12
CA THR A 55 -1.12 19.93 -17.15
C THR A 55 -1.61 18.98 -16.04
N ILE A 56 -2.84 19.16 -15.56
CA ILE A 56 -3.43 18.29 -14.54
C ILE A 56 -3.73 16.91 -15.12
N ASP A 57 -4.30 16.84 -16.32
CA ASP A 57 -4.62 15.57 -16.98
C ASP A 57 -3.34 14.77 -17.29
N GLN A 58 -2.26 15.42 -17.74
CA GLN A 58 -0.96 14.78 -17.96
C GLN A 58 -0.37 14.21 -16.67
N LYS A 59 -0.43 14.95 -15.55
CA LYS A 59 0.08 14.46 -14.25
C LYS A 59 -0.77 13.31 -13.69
N ASN A 60 -2.09 13.37 -13.86
CA ASN A 60 -2.98 12.28 -13.46
C ASN A 60 -2.73 11.00 -14.26
N GLN A 61 -2.44 11.08 -15.55
CA GLN A 61 -2.09 9.91 -16.37
C GLN A 61 -0.79 9.24 -15.90
N ILE A 62 0.22 10.04 -15.49
CA ILE A 62 1.47 9.51 -14.92
C ILE A 62 1.20 8.80 -13.58
N ILE A 63 0.36 9.38 -12.73
CA ILE A 63 -0.03 8.77 -11.44
C ILE A 63 -0.79 7.45 -11.66
N LEU A 64 -1.76 7.42 -12.59
CA LEU A 64 -2.52 6.21 -12.90
C LEU A 64 -1.62 5.10 -13.46
N ALA A 65 -0.65 5.43 -14.31
CA ALA A 65 0.34 4.47 -14.80
C ALA A 65 1.27 3.96 -13.68
N ALA A 66 1.61 4.81 -12.71
CA ALA A 66 2.41 4.44 -11.55
C ALA A 66 1.61 3.63 -10.51
N GLU A 67 0.29 3.83 -10.42
CA GLU A 67 -0.60 3.15 -9.48
C GLU A 67 -0.68 1.64 -9.75
N GLU A 68 -0.71 1.21 -11.01
CA GLU A 68 -0.63 -0.20 -11.40
C GLU A 68 0.71 -0.83 -10.97
N MET A 69 1.81 -0.07 -11.09
CA MET A 69 3.13 -0.52 -10.65
C MET A 69 3.24 -0.61 -9.12
N ILE A 70 2.65 0.34 -8.39
CA ILE A 70 2.60 0.35 -6.92
C ILE A 70 1.75 -0.81 -6.40
N THR A 71 0.58 -1.07 -7.00
CA THR A 71 -0.29 -2.18 -6.60
C THR A 71 0.36 -3.53 -6.86
N HIS A 72 1.04 -3.71 -8.00
CA HIS A 72 1.80 -4.93 -8.29
C HIS A 72 2.96 -5.14 -7.29
N ASN A 73 3.71 -4.09 -6.96
CA ASN A 73 4.80 -4.18 -5.99
C ASN A 73 4.30 -4.49 -4.57
N ASN A 74 3.16 -3.93 -4.15
CA ASN A 74 2.56 -4.24 -2.86
C ASN A 74 2.10 -5.71 -2.79
N GLN A 75 1.50 -6.25 -3.85
CA GLN A 75 1.12 -7.66 -3.91
C GLN A 75 2.32 -8.60 -3.92
N LEU A 76 3.46 -8.19 -4.50
CA LEU A 76 4.70 -8.95 -4.44
C LEU A 76 5.34 -8.88 -3.05
N ALA A 77 5.34 -7.71 -2.42
CA ALA A 77 5.86 -7.53 -1.07
C ALA A 77 5.07 -8.34 -0.03
N THR A 78 3.73 -8.41 -0.14
CA THR A 78 2.92 -9.26 0.75
C THR A 78 3.24 -10.74 0.56
N LYS A 79 3.30 -11.22 -0.70
CA LYS A 79 3.66 -12.61 -0.99
C LYS A 79 5.07 -12.96 -0.51
N LEU A 80 6.04 -12.05 -0.67
CA LEU A 80 7.39 -12.22 -0.14
C LEU A 80 7.38 -12.24 1.40
N GLY A 81 6.59 -11.37 2.04
CA GLY A 81 6.36 -11.38 3.48
C GLY A 81 5.83 -12.73 3.97
N ASP A 82 4.79 -13.25 3.34
CA ASP A 82 4.20 -14.56 3.64
C ASP A 82 5.22 -15.69 3.48
N ILE A 83 5.99 -15.68 2.38
CA ILE A 83 7.05 -16.68 2.12
C ILE A 83 8.16 -16.57 3.17
N THR A 84 8.61 -15.36 3.53
CA THR A 84 9.63 -15.18 4.57
C THR A 84 9.13 -15.59 5.94
N GLY A 85 7.85 -15.37 6.26
CA GLY A 85 7.23 -15.87 7.49
C GLY A 85 7.23 -17.39 7.54
N ILE A 86 6.87 -18.05 6.43
CA ILE A 86 6.89 -19.52 6.31
C ILE A 86 8.32 -20.06 6.40
N VAL A 87 9.30 -19.44 5.74
CA VAL A 87 10.70 -19.88 5.77
C VAL A 87 11.30 -19.73 7.18
N ASN A 88 11.05 -18.60 7.86
CA ASN A 88 11.54 -18.38 9.22
C ASN A 88 10.88 -19.33 10.23
N ALA A 89 9.58 -19.59 10.09
CA ALA A 89 8.89 -20.59 10.90
C ALA A 89 9.49 -22.00 10.70
N ASN A 90 9.83 -22.35 9.46
CA ASN A 90 10.49 -23.61 9.14
C ASN A 90 11.92 -23.70 9.70
N GLU A 91 12.73 -22.63 9.65
CA GLU A 91 14.08 -22.64 10.22
C GLU A 91 14.05 -22.87 11.74
N TYR A 92 13.16 -22.19 12.46
CA TYR A 92 12.99 -22.37 13.91
C TYR A 92 12.49 -23.77 14.27
N GLN A 93 11.53 -24.29 13.50
CA GLN A 93 11.03 -25.66 13.69
C GLN A 93 12.10 -26.71 13.43
N LEU A 94 12.94 -26.51 12.40
CA LEU A 94 14.07 -27.39 12.09
C LEU A 94 15.17 -27.30 13.14
N GLU A 95 15.43 -26.13 13.70
CA GLU A 95 16.37 -25.94 14.81
C GLU A 95 15.88 -26.66 16.07
N THR A 96 14.61 -26.49 16.42
CA THR A 96 13.97 -27.17 17.56
C THR A 96 13.98 -28.69 17.38
N LEU A 97 13.60 -29.19 16.21
CA LEU A 97 13.65 -30.63 15.89
C LEU A 97 15.07 -31.18 15.99
N ASN A 98 16.08 -30.47 15.45
CA ASN A 98 17.48 -30.87 15.56
C ASN A 98 17.98 -30.84 17.01
N GLY A 99 17.59 -29.85 17.80
CA GLY A 99 17.91 -29.76 19.23
C GLY A 99 17.36 -30.95 20.01
N VAL A 100 16.11 -31.34 19.71
CA VAL A 100 15.47 -32.51 20.33
C VAL A 100 16.17 -33.80 19.92
N LEU A 101 16.39 -34.02 18.62
CA LEU A 101 17.04 -35.23 18.11
C LEU A 101 18.47 -35.43 18.65
N ARG A 102 19.23 -34.35 18.86
CA ARG A 102 20.58 -34.40 19.43
C ARG A 102 20.60 -34.77 20.91
N ASN A 103 19.56 -34.42 21.64
CA ASN A 103 19.49 -34.59 23.10
C ASN A 103 18.87 -35.92 23.55
N ILE A 104 18.31 -36.70 22.61
CA ILE A 104 17.72 -38.00 22.92
C ILE A 104 18.81 -39.03 23.28
N PRO A 105 18.76 -39.60 24.51
CA PRO A 105 19.64 -40.68 24.92
C PRO A 105 19.48 -41.92 24.04
N LYS A 106 20.58 -42.63 23.77
CA LYS A 106 20.57 -43.92 23.04
C LYS A 106 19.73 -45.03 23.69
N SER A 107 19.31 -44.84 24.94
CA SER A 107 18.44 -45.77 25.69
C SER A 107 16.95 -45.56 25.41
N ILE A 108 16.59 -44.55 24.61
CA ILE A 108 15.22 -44.20 24.23
C ILE A 108 15.01 -44.56 22.76
N THR A 109 13.94 -45.33 22.51
CA THR A 109 13.47 -45.63 21.15
C THR A 109 12.32 -44.67 20.82
N LEU A 110 12.39 -44.01 19.68
CA LEU A 110 11.32 -43.14 19.19
C LEU A 110 10.37 -43.91 18.28
N ASP A 111 9.07 -43.75 18.52
CA ASP A 111 8.04 -44.35 17.69
C ASP A 111 7.46 -43.32 16.71
N ALA A 112 7.23 -42.09 17.17
CA ALA A 112 6.73 -41.01 16.33
C ALA A 112 7.17 -39.63 16.82
N LEU A 113 7.32 -38.72 15.85
CA LEU A 113 7.58 -37.31 16.04
C LEU A 113 6.50 -36.55 15.27
N ASN A 114 5.61 -35.86 15.99
CA ASN A 114 4.57 -35.05 15.38
C ASN A 114 4.90 -33.57 15.61
N LEU A 115 5.27 -32.89 14.52
CA LEU A 115 5.54 -31.47 14.52
C LEU A 115 4.28 -30.71 14.09
N THR A 116 3.85 -29.77 14.93
CA THR A 116 2.74 -28.84 14.68
C THR A 116 3.29 -27.41 14.74
N GLU A 117 2.54 -26.42 14.21
CA GLU A 117 2.98 -25.02 14.16
C GLU A 117 3.46 -24.45 15.51
N LYS A 118 2.93 -24.93 16.64
CA LYS A 118 3.24 -24.43 17.99
C LYS A 118 3.84 -25.47 18.95
N SER A 119 3.93 -26.73 18.54
CA SER A 119 4.38 -27.80 19.43
C SER A 119 5.01 -28.98 18.70
N LEU A 120 5.99 -29.60 19.36
CA LEU A 120 6.57 -30.88 18.96
C LEU A 120 6.15 -31.94 19.97
N VAL A 121 5.45 -32.97 19.49
CA VAL A 121 5.07 -34.13 20.30
C VAL A 121 5.99 -35.29 19.95
N VAL A 122 6.67 -35.82 20.96
CA VAL A 122 7.60 -36.93 20.85
C VAL A 122 7.02 -38.13 21.59
N THR A 123 6.76 -39.21 20.87
CA THR A 123 6.34 -40.49 21.48
C THR A 123 7.41 -41.55 21.32
N GLY A 124 7.62 -42.33 22.36
CA GLY A 124 8.57 -43.43 22.31
C GLY A 124 8.54 -44.30 23.54
N GLN A 125 9.51 -45.21 23.60
CA GLN A 125 9.65 -46.18 24.67
C GLN A 125 11.05 -46.11 25.31
N THR A 126 11.12 -46.36 26.61
CA THR A 126 12.39 -46.53 27.32
C THR A 126 12.35 -47.71 28.29
N HIS A 127 13.50 -48.33 28.50
CA HIS A 127 13.70 -49.30 29.58
C HIS A 127 14.10 -48.65 30.90
N LYS A 128 14.46 -47.36 30.90
CA LYS A 128 15.02 -46.64 32.04
C LYS A 128 14.24 -45.35 32.29
N PRO A 129 13.34 -45.31 33.29
CA PRO A 129 12.55 -44.11 33.58
C PRO A 129 13.40 -42.90 34.01
N LEU A 130 14.59 -43.16 34.57
CA LEU A 130 15.55 -42.10 34.93
C LEU A 130 16.09 -41.35 33.70
N ASP A 131 16.14 -42.00 32.54
CA ASP A 131 16.61 -41.38 31.30
C ASP A 131 15.57 -40.40 30.73
N LEU A 132 14.27 -40.55 31.07
CA LEU A 132 13.23 -39.57 30.73
C LEU A 132 13.36 -38.29 31.53
N GLN A 133 13.63 -38.39 32.83
CA GLN A 133 13.88 -37.20 33.66
C GLN A 133 15.13 -36.44 33.18
N ARG A 134 16.18 -37.17 32.79
CA ARG A 134 17.40 -36.55 32.23
C ARG A 134 17.14 -35.94 30.86
N LEU A 135 16.31 -36.55 30.02
CA LEU A 135 15.88 -35.97 28.76
C LEU A 135 15.13 -34.67 29.00
N GLN A 136 14.12 -34.67 29.88
CA GLN A 136 13.34 -33.47 30.22
C GLN A 136 14.25 -32.34 30.71
N MET A 137 15.15 -32.60 31.67
CA MET A 137 16.09 -31.59 32.18
C MET A 137 17.07 -31.06 31.12
N ARG A 138 17.43 -31.87 30.12
CA ARG A 138 18.31 -31.44 29.02
C ARG A 138 17.56 -30.57 28.02
N LEU A 139 16.36 -30.98 27.66
CA LEU A 139 15.51 -30.23 26.73
C LEU A 139 15.08 -28.88 27.35
N ASP A 140 14.72 -28.86 28.63
CA ASP A 140 14.37 -27.65 29.39
C ASP A 140 15.56 -26.67 29.53
N LYS A 141 16.80 -27.16 29.41
CA LYS A 141 18.02 -26.35 29.51
C LYS A 141 18.58 -25.89 28.16
N GLU A 142 18.47 -26.71 27.12
CA GLU A 142 19.01 -26.41 25.80
C GLU A 142 18.00 -25.76 24.85
N ILE A 143 16.70 -25.89 25.11
CA ILE A 143 15.64 -25.34 24.26
C ILE A 143 14.86 -24.33 25.09
N GLU A 144 14.66 -23.11 24.56
CA GLU A 144 13.75 -22.09 25.12
C GLU A 144 12.28 -22.50 24.94
N ALA A 145 11.92 -23.70 25.37
CA ALA A 145 10.58 -24.27 25.21
C ALA A 145 10.16 -25.05 26.45
N ARG A 146 8.86 -25.03 26.74
CA ARG A 146 8.29 -25.75 27.88
C ARG A 146 8.13 -27.22 27.54
N VAL A 147 8.78 -28.08 28.32
CA VAL A 147 8.81 -29.54 28.11
C VAL A 147 7.96 -30.24 29.16
N GLU A 148 6.84 -30.83 28.73
CA GLU A 148 5.92 -31.56 29.61
C GLU A 148 5.79 -33.03 29.21
N ILE A 149 5.85 -33.93 30.19
CA ILE A 149 5.52 -35.35 29.98
C ILE A 149 4.00 -35.48 30.11
N THR A 150 3.31 -35.61 28.98
CA THR A 150 1.84 -35.68 28.91
C THR A 150 1.32 -37.07 29.26
N LYS A 151 2.09 -38.11 28.91
CA LYS A 151 1.68 -39.50 29.15
C LYS A 151 2.87 -40.34 29.56
N LEU A 152 2.66 -41.18 30.57
CA LEU A 152 3.60 -42.20 31.00
C LEU A 152 2.82 -43.48 31.31
N SER A 153 2.99 -44.51 30.50
CA SER A 153 2.38 -45.82 30.70
C SER A 153 3.47 -46.88 30.80
N LYS A 154 3.22 -47.95 31.57
CA LYS A 154 4.13 -49.07 31.68
C LYS A 154 3.49 -50.30 31.06
N GLU A 155 4.08 -50.81 29.99
CA GLU A 155 3.69 -52.08 29.39
C GLU A 155 4.83 -53.09 29.54
N PHE A 156 4.59 -54.14 30.34
CA PHE A 156 5.59 -55.14 30.75
C PHE A 156 6.87 -54.55 31.36
N ASN A 157 7.89 -54.35 30.53
CA ASN A 157 9.28 -53.96 30.87
C ASN A 157 9.74 -52.72 30.09
N LEU A 158 8.79 -52.01 29.48
CA LEU A 158 8.95 -50.81 28.68
C LEU A 158 8.05 -49.71 29.27
N TYR A 159 8.55 -48.49 29.24
CA TYR A 159 7.80 -47.29 29.60
C TYR A 159 7.50 -46.52 28.32
N ASP A 160 6.23 -46.47 27.95
CA ASP A 160 5.75 -45.60 26.89
C ASP A 160 5.63 -44.19 27.44
N PHE A 161 6.20 -43.23 26.72
CA PHE A 161 6.13 -41.83 27.08
C PHE A 161 5.66 -40.98 25.91
N GLU A 162 4.98 -39.91 26.27
CA GLU A 162 4.62 -38.82 25.37
C GLU A 162 5.13 -37.53 26.01
N VAL A 163 6.03 -36.86 25.29
CA VAL A 163 6.60 -35.57 25.68
C VAL A 163 6.09 -34.53 24.71
N THR A 164 5.42 -33.52 25.24
CA THR A 164 4.99 -32.35 24.47
C THR A 164 5.94 -31.21 24.77
N ILE A 165 6.53 -30.65 23.72
CA ILE A 165 7.40 -29.49 23.76
C ILE A 165 6.62 -28.34 23.13
N THR A 166 6.29 -27.35 23.94
CA THR A 166 5.51 -26.17 23.51
C THR A 166 6.41 -24.95 23.53
N ASP A 167 6.41 -24.19 22.45
CA ASP A 167 7.21 -22.97 22.33
C ASP A 167 6.68 -21.87 23.26
N GLU A 168 7.57 -21.24 24.05
CA GLU A 168 7.20 -20.16 24.99
C GLU A 168 7.30 -18.75 24.37
N LYS A 169 7.70 -18.60 23.09
CA LYS A 169 7.85 -17.30 22.40
C LYS A 169 6.55 -16.57 22.05
N GLU A 170 5.44 -16.86 22.73
CA GLU A 170 4.20 -16.07 22.69
C GLU A 170 3.99 -15.32 24.02
N ASN A 171 4.87 -14.36 24.30
CA ASN A 171 4.61 -13.20 25.17
C ASN A 171 5.49 -12.00 24.78
#